data_AF-A0A4Q5PJK8-F1
#
_entry.id   AF-A0A4Q5PJK8-F1
#
_cell.length_a   1.000
_cell.length_b   1.000
_cell.length_c   1.000
_cell.angle_alpha   90.00
_cell.angle_beta   90.00
_cell.angle_gamma   90.00
#
_symmetry.space_group_name_H-M   'P 1'
#
loop_
_entity.id
_entity.type
_entity.pdbx_description
1 polymer ?
#
loop_
_entity_poly.entity_id
_entity_poly.type
_entity_poly.pdbx_seq_one_letter_code
_entity_poly.pdbx_strand_id
1 'polypeptide(L)'
;MTTPAPSPSPSAPAAAPTAADMTLSLIAETAGTTIKSSEDALAAAYKTLGPDSSPSELLKFQAQLTINSTVTAIFSALIKERSDTLKGICQKF
;
A
#
# COMPACT_ATOMS: atom_id res chain seq x y z
N MET A 1 -5.96 27.46 42.23
CA MET A 1 -4.74 26.64 42.26
C MET A 1 -4.99 25.43 41.35
N THR A 2 -4.25 25.36 40.26
CA THR A 2 -4.50 24.50 39.08
C THR A 2 -3.96 23.08 39.30
N THR A 3 -4.79 22.08 39.01
CA THR A 3 -4.45 20.65 39.01
C THR A 3 -3.38 20.36 37.94
N PRO A 4 -2.34 19.55 38.22
CA PRO A 4 -1.33 19.21 37.22
C PRO A 4 -1.88 18.24 36.14
N ALA A 5 -1.46 18.46 34.90
CA ALA A 5 -1.81 17.66 33.74
C ALA A 5 -1.15 16.26 33.78
N PRO A 6 -1.81 15.20 33.26
CA PRO A 6 -1.21 13.87 33.17
C PRO A 6 -0.03 13.85 32.19
N SER A 7 1.08 13.24 32.60
CA SER A 7 2.27 13.04 31.77
C SER A 7 1.96 12.16 30.55
N PRO A 8 2.52 12.46 29.37
CA PRO A 8 2.44 11.56 28.22
C PRO A 8 3.28 10.30 28.48
N SER A 9 2.62 9.15 28.48
CA SER A 9 3.28 7.84 28.52
C SER A 9 4.16 7.69 27.26
N PRO A 10 5.41 7.20 27.36
CA PRO A 10 6.26 7.00 26.21
C PRO A 10 5.60 6.00 25.24
N SER A 11 5.40 6.43 23.99
CA SER A 11 4.91 5.60 22.90
C SER A 11 5.70 4.30 22.83
N ALA A 12 5.00 3.17 22.91
CA ALA A 12 5.61 1.85 22.78
C ALA A 12 6.47 1.79 21.51
N PRO A 13 7.66 1.16 21.54
CA PRO A 13 8.45 0.93 20.34
C PRO A 13 7.62 0.09 19.36
N ALA A 14 7.57 0.51 18.09
CA ALA A 14 6.93 -0.24 17.03
C ALA A 14 7.52 -1.67 17.02
N ALA A 15 6.66 -2.67 17.18
CA ALA A 15 7.06 -4.06 17.25
C ALA A 15 7.94 -4.44 16.05
N ALA A 16 9.07 -5.11 16.31
CA ALA A 16 9.96 -5.57 15.26
C ALA A 16 9.22 -6.55 14.33
N PRO A 17 9.34 -6.40 13.00
CA PRO A 17 8.72 -7.31 12.06
C PRO A 17 9.27 -8.73 12.27
N THR A 18 8.38 -9.66 12.58
CA THR A 18 8.63 -11.09 12.77
C THR A 18 8.66 -11.83 11.43
N ALA A 19 9.20 -13.05 11.40
CA ALA A 19 9.23 -13.87 10.17
C ALA A 19 7.83 -14.21 9.61
N ALA A 20 6.78 -14.09 10.44
CA ALA A 20 5.39 -14.19 10.00
C ALA A 20 4.97 -12.99 9.12
N ASP A 21 5.65 -11.84 9.26
CA ASP A 21 5.31 -10.58 8.60
C ASP A 21 5.69 -10.54 7.11
N MET A 22 6.28 -11.61 6.56
CA MET A 22 6.61 -11.72 5.14
C MET A 22 6.20 -13.06 4.51
N THR A 23 5.12 -13.67 5.00
CA THR A 23 4.49 -14.78 4.29
C THR A 23 3.83 -14.28 3.01
N LEU A 24 3.83 -15.11 1.94
CA LEU A 24 3.17 -14.75 0.67
C LEU A 24 1.71 -14.32 0.88
N SER A 25 1.01 -14.95 1.83
CA SER A 25 -0.37 -14.62 2.19
C SER A 25 -0.51 -13.21 2.75
N LEU A 26 0.36 -12.79 3.66
CA LEU A 26 0.31 -11.43 4.24
C LEU A 26 0.67 -10.36 3.22
N ILE A 27 1.62 -10.65 2.33
CA ILE A 27 1.98 -9.76 1.22
C ILE A 27 0.80 -9.62 0.26
N ALA A 28 0.12 -10.72 -0.07
CA ALA A 28 -1.06 -10.70 -0.94
C ALA A 28 -2.24 -9.93 -0.30
N GLU A 29 -2.48 -10.11 1.00
CA GLU A 29 -3.53 -9.39 1.75
C GLU A 29 -3.26 -7.88 1.80
N THR A 30 -2.02 -7.50 2.12
CA THR A 30 -1.58 -6.10 2.16
C THR A 30 -1.64 -5.47 0.78
N ALA A 31 -1.18 -6.20 -0.25
CA ALA A 31 -1.27 -5.79 -1.64
C ALA A 31 -2.72 -5.56 -2.05
N GLY A 32 -3.61 -6.52 -1.77
CA GLY A 32 -5.02 -6.43 -2.09
C GLY A 32 -5.69 -5.21 -1.45
N THR A 33 -5.42 -4.95 -0.17
CA THR A 33 -5.98 -3.80 0.54
C THR A 33 -5.47 -2.47 -0.04
N THR A 34 -4.17 -2.38 -0.34
CA THR A 34 -3.53 -1.15 -0.83
C THR A 34 -3.91 -0.85 -2.28
N ILE A 35 -3.88 -1.86 -3.15
CA ILE A 35 -4.29 -1.74 -4.55
C ILE A 35 -5.76 -1.35 -4.62
N LYS A 36 -6.64 -2.02 -3.85
CA LYS A 36 -8.06 -1.69 -3.80
C LYS A 36 -8.31 -0.24 -3.38
N SER A 37 -7.63 0.24 -2.34
CA SER A 37 -7.73 1.64 -1.91
C SER A 37 -7.32 2.62 -3.03
N SER A 38 -6.25 2.29 -3.76
CA SER A 38 -5.81 3.10 -4.91
C SER A 38 -6.79 3.04 -6.09
N GLU A 39 -7.39 1.88 -6.37
CA GLU A 39 -8.42 1.71 -7.39
C GLU A 39 -9.68 2.50 -7.05
N ASP A 40 -10.11 2.49 -5.77
CA ASP A 40 -11.26 3.25 -5.31
C ASP A 40 -11.01 4.77 -5.46
N ALA A 41 -9.78 5.24 -5.16
CA ALA A 41 -9.38 6.64 -5.40
C ALA A 41 -9.33 7.00 -6.89
N LEU A 42 -8.84 6.10 -7.74
CA LEU A 42 -8.83 6.28 -9.19
C LEU A 42 -10.25 6.33 -9.76
N ALA A 43 -11.14 5.46 -9.30
CA ALA A 43 -12.54 5.44 -9.70
C ALA A 43 -13.28 6.72 -9.26
N ALA A 44 -12.98 7.24 -8.08
CA ALA A 44 -13.51 8.53 -7.63
C ALA A 44 -13.04 9.68 -8.51
N ALA A 45 -11.75 9.73 -8.86
CA ALA A 45 -11.20 10.74 -9.77
C ALA A 45 -11.80 10.61 -11.19
N TYR A 46 -11.97 9.38 -11.70
CA TYR A 46 -12.59 9.14 -13.01
C TYR A 46 -14.03 9.65 -13.08
N LYS A 47 -14.82 9.50 -12.00
CA LYS A 47 -16.20 10.01 -11.94
C LYS A 47 -16.30 11.53 -12.02
N THR A 48 -15.23 12.25 -11.70
CA THR A 48 -15.16 13.71 -11.86
C THR A 48 -14.80 14.14 -13.27
N LEU A 49 -14.40 13.20 -14.13
CA LEU A 49 -14.07 13.49 -15.52
C LEU A 49 -15.32 13.56 -16.40
N GLY A 50 -15.34 14.52 -17.30
CA GLY A 50 -16.37 14.77 -18.30
C GLY A 50 -15.78 15.43 -19.55
N PRO A 51 -16.61 15.72 -20.56
CA PRO A 51 -16.15 16.29 -21.83
C PRO A 51 -15.48 17.67 -21.67
N ASP A 52 -15.83 18.42 -20.62
CA ASP A 52 -15.28 19.75 -20.33
C ASP A 52 -14.37 19.76 -19.09
N SER A 53 -13.75 18.62 -18.74
CA SER A 53 -12.87 18.56 -17.58
C SER A 53 -11.73 19.56 -17.65
N SER A 54 -11.51 20.24 -16.53
CA SER A 54 -10.41 21.19 -16.41
C SER A 54 -9.06 20.47 -16.46
N PRO A 55 -7.99 21.15 -16.90
CA PRO A 55 -6.63 20.60 -16.86
C PRO A 55 -6.22 20.09 -15.47
N SER A 56 -6.74 20.72 -14.41
CA SER A 56 -6.47 20.32 -13.03
C SER A 56 -7.08 18.96 -12.67
N GLU A 57 -8.25 18.62 -13.22
CA GLU A 57 -8.92 17.33 -12.99
C GLU A 57 -8.24 16.20 -13.78
N LEU A 58 -7.80 16.50 -15.00
CA LEU A 58 -6.99 15.58 -15.81
C LEU A 58 -5.66 15.26 -15.11
N LEU A 59 -4.98 16.27 -14.55
CA LEU A 59 -3.76 16.10 -13.77
C LEU A 59 -3.98 15.24 -12.51
N LYS A 60 -5.08 15.47 -11.79
CA LYS A 60 -5.43 14.64 -10.62
C LYS A 60 -5.67 13.18 -11.02
N PHE A 61 -6.40 12.94 -12.09
CA PHE A 61 -6.62 11.58 -12.60
C PHE A 61 -5.31 10.92 -13.02
N GLN A 62 -4.45 11.63 -13.75
CA GLN A 62 -3.16 11.10 -14.18
C GLN A 62 -2.21 10.80 -13.01
N ALA A 63 -2.24 11.62 -11.96
CA ALA A 63 -1.52 11.34 -10.71
C ALA A 63 -2.03 10.05 -10.05
N GLN A 64 -3.35 9.88 -9.93
CA GLN A 64 -3.94 8.65 -9.36
C GLN A 64 -3.61 7.41 -10.20
N LEU A 65 -3.63 7.54 -11.52
CA LEU A 65 -3.28 6.45 -12.44
C LEU A 65 -1.81 6.03 -12.27
N THR A 66 -0.92 7.00 -12.10
CA THR A 66 0.51 6.77 -11.86
C THR A 66 0.73 6.07 -10.51
N ILE A 67 0.04 6.52 -9.46
CA ILE A 67 0.10 5.90 -8.13
C ILE A 67 -0.38 4.45 -8.21
N ASN A 68 -1.54 4.20 -8.80
CA ASN A 68 -2.11 2.85 -8.93
C ASN A 68 -1.17 1.91 -9.70
N SER A 69 -0.63 2.37 -10.82
CA SER A 69 0.31 1.59 -11.63
C SER A 69 1.59 1.27 -10.86
N THR A 70 2.13 2.24 -10.11
CA THR A 70 3.37 2.07 -9.33
C THR A 70 3.17 1.09 -8.18
N VAL A 71 2.07 1.23 -7.43
CA VAL A 71 1.73 0.33 -6.31
C VAL A 71 1.57 -1.11 -6.80
N THR A 72 0.84 -1.31 -7.89
CA THR A 72 0.65 -2.64 -8.50
C THR A 72 1.98 -3.25 -8.96
N ALA A 73 2.87 -2.44 -9.54
CA ALA A 73 4.19 -2.90 -9.98
C ALA A 73 5.08 -3.32 -8.79
N ILE A 74 5.10 -2.55 -7.70
CA ILE A 74 5.86 -2.86 -6.49
C ILE A 74 5.40 -4.20 -5.88
N PHE A 75 4.09 -4.37 -5.68
CA PHE A 75 3.58 -5.61 -5.08
C PHE A 75 3.80 -6.83 -5.99
N SER A 76 3.68 -6.66 -7.31
CA SER A 76 4.01 -7.73 -8.26
C SER A 76 5.48 -8.16 -8.15
N ALA A 77 6.39 -7.20 -8.02
CA ALA A 77 7.81 -7.49 -7.83
C ALA A 77 8.08 -8.22 -6.51
N LEU A 78 7.47 -7.78 -5.41
CA LEU A 78 7.61 -8.41 -4.10
C LEU A 78 7.09 -9.86 -4.08
N ILE A 79 5.91 -10.09 -4.66
CA ILE A 79 5.33 -11.44 -4.77
C ILE A 79 6.26 -12.35 -5.60
N LYS A 80 6.78 -11.83 -6.71
CA LYS A 80 7.72 -12.55 -7.57
C LYS A 80 9.00 -12.93 -6.82
N GLU A 81 9.67 -11.97 -6.19
CA GLU A 81 10.92 -12.20 -5.46
C GLU A 81 10.75 -13.24 -4.32
N ARG A 82 9.63 -13.16 -3.59
CA ARG A 82 9.31 -14.12 -2.52
C ARG A 82 9.02 -15.51 -3.07
N SER A 83 8.28 -15.59 -4.18
CA SER A 83 8.01 -16.86 -4.86
C SER A 83 9.29 -17.50 -5.40
N ASP A 84 10.19 -16.71 -6.00
CA ASP A 84 11.48 -17.16 -6.50
C ASP A 84 12.39 -17.64 -5.36
N THR A 85 12.37 -16.95 -4.22
CA THR A 85 13.10 -17.37 -3.01
C THR A 85 12.60 -18.73 -2.50
N LEU A 86 11.28 -18.91 -2.41
CA LEU A 86 10.68 -20.19 -1.99
C LEU A 86 11.02 -21.31 -2.97
N LYS A 87 10.91 -21.05 -4.27
CA LYS A 87 11.33 -21.99 -5.32
C LYS A 87 12.80 -22.38 -5.17
N GLY A 88 13.68 -21.42 -4.90
CA GLY A 88 15.11 -21.66 -4.70
C GLY A 88 15.41 -22.54 -3.48
N ILE A 89 14.59 -22.45 -2.42
CA ILE A 89 14.68 -23.37 -1.28
C ILE A 89 14.18 -24.76 -1.68
N CYS A 90 12.99 -24.86 -2.27
CA CYS A 90 12.40 -26.14 -2.69
C CYS A 90 13.21 -26.88 -3.78
N GLN A 91 14.09 -26.21 -4.53
CA GLN A 91 14.98 -26.87 -5.48
C GLN A 91 16.24 -27.45 -4.84
N LYS A 92 16.62 -26.98 -3.65
CA LYS A 92 17.81 -27.43 -2.92
C LYS A 92 17.52 -28.62 -1.99
N PHE A 93 16.24 -28.85 -1.68
CA PHE A 93 15.74 -29.97 -0.88
C PHE A 93 14.93 -30.91 -1.78
#